data_AF-X0ZCP6-F1
#
_entry.id   AF-X0ZCP6-F1
#
_cell.length_a   1.000
_cell.length_b   1.000
_cell.length_c   1.000
_cell.angle_alpha   90.00
_cell.angle_beta   90.00
_cell.angle_gamma   90.00
#
_symmetry.space_group_name_H-M   'P 1'
#
loop_
_entity.id
_entity.type
_entity.pdbx_description
1 polymer ?
#
loop_
_entity_poly.entity_id
_entity_poly.type
_entity_poly.pdbx_seq_one_letter_code
_entity_poly.pdbx_strand_id
1 'polypeptide(L)'
;MIAGELIGYFGDSITLDDLFERWIIGQDSHAQMTSADTNPILQYLSSLMVEFKRGHDFTEDYEVKGAIGVIGKTCLLTGTAANFFATFTKLAKKKGLPMEYKSAGVLAKRFKDSQKILNEAGWSFEESQLRSRVVEYTFKYSPEKSGEAGETENAPSPPLSPKIRLNTVSS
;
A
#
# COMPACT_ATOMS: atom_id res chain seq x y z
N MET A 1 -44.32 -7.13 -1.46
CA MET A 1 -42.98 -6.80 -0.95
C MET A 1 -42.60 -5.47 -1.58
N ILE A 2 -42.52 -4.40 -0.80
CA ILE A 2 -42.25 -3.05 -1.28
C ILE A 2 -40.75 -2.83 -1.11
N ALA A 3 -40.01 -2.81 -2.22
CA ALA A 3 -38.65 -2.29 -2.23
C ALA A 3 -38.77 -0.76 -2.13
N GLY A 4 -38.28 -0.20 -1.02
CA GLY A 4 -38.25 1.24 -0.82
C GLY A 4 -37.12 1.86 -1.64
N GLU A 5 -37.47 2.62 -2.67
CA GLU A 5 -36.55 3.54 -3.34
C GLU A 5 -36.27 4.72 -2.42
N LEU A 6 -35.02 4.86 -1.98
CA LEU A 6 -34.53 6.06 -1.31
C LEU A 6 -34.09 7.04 -2.40
N ILE A 7 -34.98 7.99 -2.74
CA ILE A 7 -34.69 9.07 -3.68
C ILE A 7 -33.72 10.05 -3.02
N GLY A 8 -32.44 9.91 -3.34
CA GLY A 8 -31.40 10.88 -3.05
C GLY A 8 -31.41 12.00 -4.10
N TYR A 9 -31.44 13.24 -3.63
CA TYR A 9 -31.45 14.49 -4.40
C TYR A 9 -30.11 14.79 -5.11
N PHE A 10 -29.58 13.90 -5.95
CA PHE A 10 -28.55 14.22 -6.95
C PHE A 10 -28.71 13.23 -8.12
N GLY A 11 -28.77 13.75 -9.34
CA GLY A 11 -29.30 13.09 -10.54
C GLY A 11 -28.52 11.92 -11.14
N ASP A 12 -27.91 11.06 -10.33
CA ASP A 12 -27.39 9.76 -10.78
C ASP A 12 -27.98 8.67 -9.86
N SER A 13 -28.67 7.69 -10.46
CA SER A 13 -29.22 6.55 -9.74
C SER A 13 -28.08 5.67 -9.23
N ILE A 14 -27.67 5.89 -7.99
CA ILE A 14 -26.68 5.03 -7.32
C ILE A 14 -27.35 3.69 -7.04
N THR A 15 -26.88 2.63 -7.68
CA THR A 15 -27.39 1.27 -7.46
C THR A 15 -26.89 0.70 -6.14
N LEU A 16 -27.55 -0.33 -5.62
CA LEU A 16 -27.08 -1.03 -4.42
C LEU A 16 -25.70 -1.66 -4.66
N ASP A 17 -25.44 -2.10 -5.89
CA ASP A 17 -24.15 -2.63 -6.34
C ASP A 17 -23.06 -1.54 -6.33
N ASP A 18 -23.37 -0.30 -6.76
CA ASP A 18 -22.44 0.84 -6.63
C ASP A 18 -22.11 1.19 -5.18
N LEU A 19 -23.10 1.11 -4.28
CA LEU A 19 -22.89 1.32 -2.85
C LEU A 19 -22.05 0.20 -2.23
N PHE A 20 -22.23 -1.03 -2.70
CA PHE A 20 -21.47 -2.19 -2.25
C PHE A 20 -20.03 -2.16 -2.77
N GLU A 21 -19.80 -1.80 -4.04
CA GLU A 21 -18.46 -1.58 -4.58
C GLU A 21 -17.75 -0.43 -3.88
N ARG A 22 -18.43 0.71 -3.64
CA ARG A 22 -17.85 1.82 -2.86
C ARG A 22 -17.56 1.44 -1.42
N TRP A 23 -18.37 0.56 -0.82
CA TRP A 23 -18.14 0.02 0.52
C TRP A 23 -16.95 -0.96 0.54
N ILE A 24 -16.82 -1.85 -0.46
CA ILE A 24 -15.67 -2.73 -0.63
C ILE A 24 -14.39 -1.92 -0.85
N ILE A 25 -14.41 -0.93 -1.74
CA ILE A 25 -13.30 0.02 -1.95
C ILE A 25 -12.97 0.78 -0.65
N GLY A 26 -14.00 1.13 0.13
CA GLY A 26 -13.84 1.75 1.45
C GLY A 26 -13.23 0.83 2.50
N GLN A 27 -13.56 -0.47 2.49
CA GLN A 27 -12.99 -1.49 3.37
C GLN A 27 -11.56 -1.86 2.96
N ASP A 28 -11.27 -1.98 1.66
CA ASP A 28 -9.92 -2.20 1.14
C ASP A 28 -9.01 -0.99 1.38
N SER A 29 -9.55 0.23 1.28
CA SER A 29 -8.86 1.45 1.73
C SER A 29 -8.60 1.43 3.24
N HIS A 30 -9.51 0.85 4.04
CA HIS A 30 -9.33 0.69 5.49
C HIS A 30 -8.29 -0.39 5.85
N ALA A 31 -8.23 -1.49 5.10
CA ALA A 31 -7.23 -2.55 5.21
C ALA A 31 -5.84 -2.04 4.78
N GLN A 32 -5.77 -1.25 3.71
CA GLN A 32 -4.55 -0.54 3.30
C GLN A 32 -4.13 0.50 4.35
N MET A 33 -5.08 1.21 4.98
CA MET A 33 -4.79 2.10 6.12
C MET A 33 -4.25 1.35 7.34
N THR A 34 -4.69 0.11 7.61
CA THR A 34 -4.15 -0.70 8.72
C THR A 34 -2.73 -1.22 8.45
N SER A 35 -2.36 -1.42 7.18
CA SER A 35 -0.97 -1.72 6.78
C SER A 35 -0.06 -0.48 6.81
N ALA A 36 -0.62 0.71 6.50
CA ALA A 36 0.08 1.99 6.59
C ALA A 36 0.37 2.41 8.04
N ASP A 37 -0.43 1.96 9.01
CA ASP A 37 -0.21 2.21 10.44
C ASP A 37 0.86 1.29 11.07
N THR A 38 1.24 0.20 10.42
CA THR A 38 2.19 -0.78 10.98
C THR A 38 3.59 -0.71 10.37
N ASN A 39 3.74 -0.17 9.16
CA ASN A 39 5.04 0.01 8.53
C ASN A 39 5.42 1.50 8.35
N PRO A 40 6.39 2.02 9.12
CA PRO A 40 6.74 3.43 9.03
C PRO A 40 7.35 3.82 7.67
N ILE A 41 8.03 2.91 6.94
CA ILE A 41 8.52 3.21 5.57
C ILE A 41 7.35 3.50 4.64
N LEU A 42 6.31 2.65 4.67
CA LEU A 42 5.11 2.87 3.84
C LEU A 42 4.42 4.19 4.19
N GLN A 43 4.32 4.53 5.48
CA GLN A 43 3.76 5.79 5.95
C GLN A 43 4.56 7.00 5.42
N TYR A 44 5.89 6.95 5.49
CA TYR A 44 6.75 8.01 4.99
C TYR A 44 6.70 8.13 3.46
N LEU A 45 6.72 7.02 2.72
CA LEU A 45 6.63 7.02 1.26
C LEU A 45 5.27 7.55 0.77
N SER A 46 4.18 7.15 1.41
CA SER A 46 2.84 7.66 1.11
C SER A 46 2.74 9.15 1.40
N SER A 47 3.32 9.60 2.53
CA SER A 47 3.43 11.02 2.86
C SER A 47 4.24 11.81 1.84
N LEU A 48 5.36 11.26 1.38
CA LEU A 48 6.24 11.89 0.41
C LEU A 48 5.56 11.97 -0.97
N MET A 49 4.82 10.94 -1.36
CA MET A 49 4.01 10.94 -2.58
C MET A 49 2.94 12.04 -2.57
N VAL A 50 2.29 12.30 -1.43
CA VAL A 50 1.32 13.40 -1.29
C VAL A 50 2.01 14.76 -1.49
N GLU A 51 3.19 14.96 -0.90
CA GLU A 51 3.96 16.20 -1.09
C GLU A 51 4.42 16.36 -2.54
N PHE A 52 4.87 15.28 -3.18
CA PHE A 52 5.25 15.28 -4.60
C PHE A 52 4.07 15.66 -5.51
N LYS A 53 2.87 15.14 -5.24
CA LYS A 53 1.65 15.45 -6.01
C LYS A 53 1.13 16.86 -5.80
N ARG A 54 1.42 17.50 -4.65
CA ARG A 54 0.97 18.87 -4.35
C ARG A 54 1.65 19.93 -5.23
N GLY A 55 2.84 19.63 -5.74
CA GLY A 55 3.55 20.49 -6.68
C GLY A 55 4.16 21.74 -6.04
N HIS A 56 5.16 22.26 -6.76
CA HIS A 56 6.18 23.26 -6.41
C HIS A 56 7.25 22.81 -5.40
N ASP A 57 8.50 22.86 -5.88
CA ASP A 57 9.77 22.78 -5.15
C ASP A 57 10.15 21.45 -4.48
N PHE A 58 9.51 20.33 -4.84
CA PHE A 58 9.81 19.01 -4.25
C PHE A 58 11.31 18.65 -4.22
N THR A 59 12.03 18.84 -5.33
CA THR A 59 13.47 18.52 -5.40
C THR A 59 14.35 19.54 -4.70
N GLU A 60 13.84 20.74 -4.41
CA GLU A 60 14.54 21.73 -3.58
C GLU A 60 14.30 21.46 -2.10
N ASP A 61 13.10 21.00 -1.76
CA ASP A 61 12.68 20.70 -0.41
C ASP A 61 13.14 19.34 0.11
N TYR A 62 13.32 18.36 -0.78
CA TYR A 62 13.61 16.99 -0.40
C TYR A 62 14.85 16.47 -1.13
N GLU A 63 15.64 15.69 -0.39
CA GLU A 63 16.89 15.11 -0.86
C GLU A 63 16.68 13.95 -1.85
N VAL A 64 15.45 13.45 -1.94
CA VAL A 64 15.05 12.34 -2.81
C VAL A 64 14.58 12.90 -4.15
N LYS A 65 15.01 12.29 -5.25
CA LYS A 65 14.57 12.64 -6.59
C LYS A 65 13.22 12.01 -6.87
N GLY A 66 12.24 12.82 -7.28
CA GLY A 66 10.92 12.35 -7.72
C GLY A 66 10.78 12.42 -9.24
N ALA A 67 10.18 11.41 -9.86
CA ALA A 67 9.80 11.44 -11.27
C ALA A 67 8.40 10.83 -11.48
N ILE A 68 7.62 11.41 -12.39
CA ILE A 68 6.34 10.88 -12.83
C ILE A 68 6.53 10.21 -14.19
N GLY A 69 6.12 8.95 -14.31
CA GLY A 69 6.10 8.25 -15.60
C GLY A 69 4.98 8.75 -16.50
N VAL A 70 5.24 8.82 -17.81
CA VAL A 70 4.36 9.43 -18.84
C VAL A 70 3.01 8.70 -19.00
N ILE A 71 2.88 7.44 -18.54
CA ILE A 71 1.60 6.71 -18.45
C ILE A 71 0.88 7.03 -17.12
N GLY A 72 0.98 8.27 -16.64
CA GLY A 72 0.06 8.95 -15.71
C GLY A 72 -0.14 8.39 -14.29
N LYS A 73 0.36 7.19 -13.97
CA LYS A 73 0.02 6.51 -12.70
C LYS A 73 1.22 6.03 -11.90
N THR A 74 2.43 6.09 -12.44
CA THR A 74 3.62 5.61 -11.74
C THR A 74 4.44 6.76 -11.17
N CYS A 75 4.67 6.72 -9.85
CA CYS A 75 5.57 7.64 -9.15
C CYS A 75 6.88 6.91 -8.86
N LEU A 76 8.01 7.54 -9.20
CA LEU A 76 9.36 7.06 -8.92
C LEU A 76 10.01 7.97 -7.89
N LEU A 77 10.52 7.39 -6.81
CA LEU A 77 11.29 8.07 -5.77
C LEU A 77 12.66 7.41 -5.69
N THR A 78 13.71 8.18 -5.99
CA THR A 78 15.07 7.66 -6.13
C THR A 78 16.04 8.41 -5.24
N GLY A 79 16.91 7.68 -4.54
CA GLY A 79 17.97 8.27 -3.75
C GLY A 79 18.76 7.25 -2.96
N THR A 80 19.80 7.70 -2.25
CA THR A 80 20.52 6.85 -1.31
C THR A 80 19.76 6.72 0.00
N ALA A 81 20.12 5.75 0.84
CA ALA A 81 19.56 5.64 2.19
C ALA A 81 19.76 6.92 3.01
N ALA A 82 20.83 7.69 2.76
CA ALA A 82 21.06 8.98 3.42
C ALA A 82 20.05 10.03 2.96
N ASN A 83 19.73 10.09 1.65
CA ASN A 83 18.73 10.99 1.11
C ASN A 83 17.33 10.69 1.67
N PHE A 84 16.94 9.40 1.71
CA PHE A 84 15.68 8.98 2.31
C PHE A 84 15.62 9.28 3.80
N PHE A 85 16.71 9.04 4.54
CA PHE A 85 16.76 9.34 5.97
C PHE A 85 16.58 10.83 6.27
N ALA A 86 17.27 11.70 5.55
CA ALA A 86 17.11 13.16 5.69
C ALA A 86 15.67 13.59 5.34
N THR A 87 15.12 13.05 4.26
CA THR A 87 13.74 13.32 3.81
C THR A 87 12.70 12.86 4.83
N PHE A 88 12.84 11.65 5.38
CA PHE A 88 11.94 11.10 6.40
C PHE A 88 12.04 11.90 7.69
N THR A 89 13.24 12.33 8.08
CA THR A 89 13.43 13.22 9.23
C THR A 89 12.71 14.56 9.04
N LYS A 90 12.80 15.15 7.84
CA LYS A 90 12.09 16.40 7.51
C LYS A 90 10.57 16.21 7.55
N LEU A 91 10.07 15.11 6.97
CA LEU A 91 8.65 14.76 7.01
C LEU A 91 8.14 14.50 8.43
N ALA A 92 8.91 13.78 9.25
CA ALA A 92 8.60 13.49 10.63
C ALA A 92 8.37 14.77 11.43
N LYS A 93 9.29 15.74 11.30
CA LYS A 93 9.17 17.06 11.92
C LYS A 93 7.98 17.86 11.39
N LYS A 94 7.78 17.88 10.07
CA LYS A 94 6.71 18.65 9.41
C LYS A 94 5.30 18.14 9.79
N LYS A 95 5.16 16.82 9.96
CA LYS A 95 3.86 16.15 10.18
C LYS A 95 3.64 15.66 11.63
N GLY A 96 4.62 15.82 12.51
CA GLY A 96 4.55 15.31 13.89
C GLY A 96 4.56 13.78 13.98
N LEU A 97 5.21 13.09 13.04
CA LEU A 97 5.35 11.63 13.05
C LEU A 97 6.57 11.19 13.88
N PRO A 98 6.54 10.02 14.53
CA PRO A 98 7.67 9.49 15.27
C PRO A 98 8.82 9.09 14.33
N MET A 99 10.04 9.50 14.66
CA MET A 99 11.25 9.12 13.92
C MET A 99 11.77 7.77 14.41
N GLU A 100 11.32 6.69 13.78
CA GLU A 100 11.65 5.30 14.13
C GLU A 100 13.11 4.90 13.83
N TYR A 101 13.78 5.66 12.95
CA TYR A 101 15.10 5.31 12.45
C TYR A 101 16.18 6.20 13.07
N LYS A 102 17.24 5.58 13.59
CA LYS A 102 18.38 6.28 14.21
C LYS A 102 19.47 6.66 13.21
N SER A 103 19.53 5.99 12.06
CA SER A 103 20.53 6.25 11.02
C SER A 103 20.09 5.73 9.65
N ALA A 104 20.73 6.24 8.60
CA ALA A 104 20.55 5.77 7.23
C ALA A 104 20.84 4.27 7.07
N GLY A 105 21.83 3.73 7.80
CA GLY A 105 22.15 2.30 7.75
C GLY A 105 21.06 1.41 8.36
N VAL A 106 20.38 1.89 9.41
CA VAL A 106 19.21 1.18 9.97
C VAL A 106 18.04 1.24 8.99
N LEU A 107 17.79 2.40 8.39
CA LEU A 107 16.75 2.58 7.38
C LEU A 107 16.97 1.65 6.17
N ALA A 108 18.19 1.57 5.66
CA ALA A 108 18.57 0.69 4.54
C ALA A 108 18.22 -0.79 4.80
N LYS A 109 18.49 -1.28 6.01
CA LYS A 109 18.12 -2.66 6.39
C LYS A 109 16.60 -2.85 6.38
N ARG A 110 15.87 -1.86 6.86
CA ARG A 110 14.40 -1.90 6.94
C ARG A 110 13.70 -1.84 5.59
N PHE A 111 14.34 -1.31 4.55
CA PHE A 111 13.78 -1.36 3.20
C PHE A 111 13.53 -2.80 2.74
N LYS A 112 14.51 -3.69 2.96
CA LYS A 112 14.37 -5.13 2.63
C LYS A 112 13.31 -5.81 3.48
N ASP A 113 13.31 -5.55 4.79
CA ASP A 113 12.30 -6.10 5.70
C ASP A 113 10.87 -5.69 5.31
N SER A 114 10.71 -4.52 4.70
CA SER A 114 9.42 -3.95 4.32
C SER A 114 8.97 -4.36 2.92
N GLN A 115 9.76 -5.14 2.18
CA GLN A 115 9.49 -5.48 0.77
C GLN A 115 8.09 -6.05 0.55
N LYS A 116 7.71 -7.01 1.38
CA LYS A 116 6.42 -7.70 1.27
C LYS A 116 5.26 -6.71 1.41
N ILE A 117 5.28 -5.90 2.47
CA ILE A 117 4.24 -4.91 2.77
C ILE A 117 4.20 -3.83 1.69
N LEU A 118 5.37 -3.40 1.19
CA LEU A 118 5.45 -2.44 0.09
C LEU A 118 4.79 -2.99 -1.18
N ASN A 119 5.09 -4.23 -1.55
CA ASN A 119 4.51 -4.88 -2.73
C ASN A 119 2.98 -4.99 -2.61
N GLU A 120 2.47 -5.40 -1.45
CA GLU A 120 1.02 -5.45 -1.17
C GLU A 120 0.35 -4.07 -1.30
N ALA A 121 1.06 -3.01 -0.92
CA ALA A 121 0.61 -1.62 -1.06
C ALA A 121 0.86 -1.01 -2.46
N GLY A 122 1.22 -1.81 -3.47
CA GLY A 122 1.49 -1.34 -4.84
C GLY A 122 2.83 -0.62 -5.01
N TRP A 123 3.73 -0.69 -4.04
CA TRP A 123 5.11 -0.21 -4.14
C TRP A 123 6.05 -1.35 -4.52
N SER A 124 6.97 -1.07 -5.43
CA SER A 124 8.12 -1.94 -5.70
C SER A 124 9.40 -1.18 -5.38
N PHE A 125 10.45 -1.88 -4.97
CA PHE A 125 11.75 -1.27 -4.74
C PHE A 125 12.86 -2.03 -5.48
N GLU A 126 13.82 -1.29 -5.98
CA GLU A 126 15.02 -1.80 -6.62
C GLU A 126 16.27 -1.17 -5.99
N GLU A 127 17.34 -1.97 -5.89
CA GLU A 127 18.66 -1.54 -5.43
C GLU A 127 19.62 -1.51 -6.62
N SER A 128 20.29 -0.38 -6.82
CA SER A 128 21.34 -0.23 -7.82
C SER A 128 22.65 0.20 -7.17
N GLN A 129 23.75 -0.46 -7.55
CA GLN A 129 25.08 -0.12 -7.03
C GLN A 129 25.72 0.96 -7.93
N LEU A 130 25.82 2.20 -7.43
CA LEU A 130 26.37 3.32 -8.22
C LEU A 130 27.91 3.28 -8.29
N ARG A 131 28.57 3.04 -7.16
CA ARG A 131 30.03 2.97 -6.98
C ARG A 131 30.36 1.98 -5.86
N SER A 132 31.64 1.66 -5.66
CA SER A 132 32.14 0.54 -4.83
C SER A 132 31.53 0.38 -3.42
N ARG A 133 30.83 1.39 -2.86
CA ARG A 133 30.08 1.29 -1.59
C ARG A 133 28.76 2.06 -1.53
N VAL A 134 28.30 2.67 -2.63
CA VAL A 134 27.09 3.50 -2.63
C VAL A 134 25.96 2.73 -3.31
N VAL A 135 24.88 2.51 -2.55
CA VAL A 135 23.64 1.88 -3.02
C VAL A 135 22.59 2.97 -3.20
N GLU A 136 21.98 2.98 -4.37
CA GLU A 136 20.81 3.76 -4.71
C GLU A 136 19.56 2.89 -4.61
N TYR A 137 18.50 3.47 -4.05
CA TYR A 137 17.21 2.83 -3.88
C TYR A 137 16.20 3.56 -4.77
N THR A 138 15.47 2.80 -5.57
CA THR A 138 14.39 3.31 -6.41
C THR A 138 13.08 2.69 -5.95
N PHE A 139 12.16 3.51 -5.45
CA PHE A 139 10.81 3.08 -5.11
C PHE A 139 9.85 3.49 -6.23
N LYS A 140 9.09 2.53 -6.74
CA LYS A 140 8.10 2.72 -7.78
C LYS A 140 6.72 2.37 -7.24
N TYR A 141 5.84 3.36 -7.18
CA TYR A 141 4.43 3.15 -6.90
C TYR A 141 3.67 2.86 -8.20
N SER A 142 2.84 1.82 -8.21
CA SER A 142 1.98 1.42 -9.33
C SER A 142 0.60 1.01 -8.79
N PRO A 143 -0.45 1.82 -8.98
CA PRO A 143 -1.78 1.57 -8.39
C PRO A 143 -2.50 0.35 -8.97
N GLU A 144 -2.06 -0.18 -10.11
CA GLU A 144 -2.66 -1.38 -10.71
C GLU A 144 -2.32 -2.66 -9.93
N LYS A 145 -1.25 -2.65 -9.12
CA LYS A 145 -0.84 -3.80 -8.30
C LYS A 145 -1.52 -3.85 -6.93
N SER A 146 -2.15 -2.77 -6.46
CA SER A 146 -2.77 -2.73 -5.14
C SER A 146 -4.09 -3.52 -5.05
N GLY A 147 -4.56 -4.11 -6.16
CA GLY A 147 -5.76 -4.97 -6.22
C GLY A 147 -5.49 -6.45 -6.54
N GLU A 148 -4.26 -6.83 -6.91
CA GLU A 148 -3.94 -8.23 -7.28
C GLU A 148 -3.47 -9.09 -6.08
N ALA A 149 -3.25 -8.50 -4.90
CA ALA A 149 -2.75 -9.19 -3.71
C ALA A 149 -3.81 -10.02 -2.95
N GLY A 150 -4.95 -10.33 -3.58
CA GLY A 150 -6.08 -11.06 -2.99
C GLY A 150 -6.29 -12.50 -3.46
N GLU A 151 -5.57 -12.98 -4.48
CA GLU A 151 -5.68 -14.36 -4.96
C GLU A 151 -4.44 -15.20 -4.59
N THR A 152 -4.16 -15.33 -3.30
CA THR A 152 -3.56 -16.59 -2.84
C THR A 152 -4.69 -17.58 -2.61
N GLU A 153 -4.92 -18.38 -3.64
CA GLU A 153 -5.60 -19.66 -3.65
C GLU A 153 -5.10 -20.53 -2.47
N ASN A 154 -5.78 -20.43 -1.33
CA ASN A 154 -5.77 -21.42 -0.27
C ASN A 154 -7.23 -21.62 0.12
N ALA A 155 -8.00 -22.21 -0.80
CA ALA A 155 -9.27 -22.81 -0.44
C ALA A 155 -8.98 -23.91 0.59
N PRO A 156 -9.47 -23.81 1.84
CA PRO A 156 -9.42 -24.96 2.73
C PRO A 156 -10.22 -26.09 2.06
N SER A 157 -9.60 -27.26 1.90
CA SER A 157 -10.30 -28.44 1.42
C SER A 157 -11.57 -28.64 2.25
N PRO A 158 -12.73 -28.89 1.61
CA PRO A 158 -13.97 -29.07 2.35
C PRO A 158 -13.80 -30.22 3.35
N PRO A 159 -14.34 -30.10 4.57
CA PRO A 159 -14.27 -31.18 5.54
C PRO A 159 -14.91 -32.44 4.95
N LEU A 160 -14.18 -33.55 5.01
CA LEU A 160 -14.68 -34.88 4.65
C LEU A 160 -16.01 -35.10 5.36
N SER A 161 -17.07 -35.31 4.58
CA SER A 161 -18.41 -35.59 5.09
C SER A 161 -18.35 -36.77 6.07
N PRO A 162 -19.03 -36.71 7.22
CA PRO A 162 -19.06 -37.82 8.15
C PRO A 162 -19.73 -39.03 7.48
N LYS A 163 -19.04 -40.18 7.47
CA LYS A 163 -19.62 -41.47 7.09
C LYS A 163 -20.72 -41.80 8.08
N ILE A 164 -21.97 -41.54 7.71
CA ILE A 164 -23.15 -42.05 8.40
C ILE A 164 -23.13 -43.58 8.24
N ARG A 165 -22.74 -44.30 9.29
CA ARG A 165 -23.00 -45.74 9.39
C ARG A 165 -24.45 -45.93 9.80
N LEU A 166 -25.29 -46.31 8.84
CA LEU A 166 -26.61 -46.88 9.12
C LEU A 166 -26.39 -48.26 9.73
N ASN A 167 -26.61 -48.39 11.04
CA ASN A 167 -26.80 -49.69 11.66
C ASN A 167 -28.23 -50.15 11.36
N THR A 168 -28.36 -51.11 10.45
CA THR A 168 -29.58 -51.90 10.30
C THR A 168 -29.76 -52.79 11.53
N VAL A 169 -30.73 -52.46 12.38
CA VAL A 169 -31.30 -53.42 13.34
C VAL A 169 -32.45 -54.10 12.63
N SER A 170 -32.29 -55.39 12.36
CA SER A 170 -33.39 -56.26 11.92
C SER A 170 -33.94 -56.98 13.16
N SER A 171 -35.26 -56.80 13.35
CA SER A 171 -36.22 -57.61 14.11
C SER A 171 -35.94 -57.95 15.58
#